data_AF-A0A2S8GM35-F1
#
_entry.id   AF-A0A2S8GM35-F1
#
_cell.length_a   1.000
_cell.length_b   1.000
_cell.length_c   1.000
_cell.angle_alpha   90.00
_cell.angle_beta   90.00
_cell.angle_gamma   90.00
#
_symmetry.space_group_name_H-M   'P 1'
#
loop_
_entity.id
_entity.type
_entity.pdbx_description
1 polymer ?
#
loop_
_entity_poly.entity_id
_entity_poly.type
_entity_poly.pdbx_seq_one_letter_code
_entity_poly.pdbx_strand_id
1 'polypeptide(L)'
;MCKRILLVDDEPNILNGYKRHLRKLFDVEVADGGAKAIQRIEADEAYAVVVSDMQMPEVSGVQVLAHAAKVHPDTVRIMLTGNADQNTAVCAVNEGRIFRFLNKPCEPEALAQALDAGTQQYQVLRAERNLLSKTLGGSVSLMSEVLSMVNPIAFGSSSRVRNMTRQICAKLGIANAWEVEIAAMLSKIGCVSVPIKTLEKWYSGDPLSSDEKEMIEAYPKIGASLVRKIPRLQGVAQLIELQCCRADQSICKPDVPLEEVPIGAQVLKLLADYDALLWTNSKPKAIELITSQRKSWYNLKVLEALLELLKETEVIKSLKISELKFGMIFEEDVKTSDGSILVTQGQEVNESIIRRLQNFDRTQGVLQPIAVQDVNAPIEKTE
;
A
#
# COMPACT_ATOMS: atom_id res chain seq x y z
N MET A 1 1.62 26.55 1.06
CA MET A 1 0.94 25.70 0.06
C MET A 1 -0.44 26.27 -0.16
N CYS A 2 -0.83 26.52 -1.42
CA CYS A 2 -2.19 26.90 -1.77
C CYS A 2 -3.16 25.78 -1.36
N LYS A 3 -4.23 26.16 -0.65
CA LYS A 3 -5.25 25.25 -0.15
C LYS A 3 -6.29 25.08 -1.28
N ARG A 4 -6.24 23.96 -2.03
CA ARG A 4 -7.21 23.65 -3.10
C ARG A 4 -8.58 23.34 -2.50
N ILE A 5 -9.61 24.05 -2.94
CA ILE A 5 -10.99 23.93 -2.47
C ILE A 5 -11.88 23.66 -3.67
N LEU A 6 -12.79 22.69 -3.55
CA LEU A 6 -13.85 22.48 -4.52
C LEU A 6 -15.16 22.97 -3.95
N LEU A 7 -15.83 23.88 -4.66
CA LEU A 7 -17.20 24.30 -4.38
C LEU A 7 -18.16 23.65 -5.37
N VAL A 8 -19.24 23.06 -4.88
CA VAL A 8 -20.22 22.34 -5.68
C VAL A 8 -21.61 22.88 -5.39
N ASP A 9 -22.28 23.33 -6.43
CA ASP A 9 -23.64 23.89 -6.39
C ASP A 9 -24.19 23.84 -7.81
N ASP A 10 -25.49 23.61 -8.00
CA ASP A 10 -26.10 23.56 -9.33
C ASP A 10 -26.41 24.96 -9.90
N GLU A 11 -26.23 26.03 -9.11
CA GLU A 11 -26.38 27.42 -9.55
C GLU A 11 -25.02 28.08 -9.89
N PRO A 12 -24.70 28.32 -11.18
CA PRO A 12 -23.41 28.90 -11.58
C PRO A 12 -23.17 30.31 -11.02
N ASN A 13 -24.25 31.07 -10.77
CA ASN A 13 -24.15 32.42 -10.23
C ASN A 13 -23.66 32.43 -8.78
N ILE A 14 -24.11 31.47 -7.97
CA ILE A 14 -23.66 31.28 -6.59
C ILE A 14 -22.16 30.92 -6.60
N LEU A 15 -21.77 29.94 -7.41
CA LEU A 15 -20.37 29.52 -7.56
C LEU A 15 -19.46 30.69 -7.98
N ASN A 16 -19.88 31.49 -8.95
CA ASN A 16 -19.14 32.67 -9.39
C ASN A 16 -19.07 33.77 -8.32
N GLY A 17 -20.08 33.88 -7.47
CA GLY A 17 -20.09 34.75 -6.29
C GLY A 17 -19.02 34.35 -5.28
N TYR A 18 -19.03 33.08 -4.86
CA TYR A 18 -18.03 32.55 -3.92
C TYR A 18 -16.62 32.58 -4.48
N LYS A 19 -16.42 32.15 -5.73
CA LYS A 19 -15.11 32.16 -6.39
C LYS A 19 -14.50 33.57 -6.41
N ARG A 20 -15.29 34.61 -6.70
CA ARG A 20 -14.81 36.01 -6.69
C ARG A 20 -14.38 36.47 -5.30
N HIS A 21 -15.10 36.10 -4.25
CA HIS A 21 -14.76 36.45 -2.87
C HIS A 21 -13.55 35.68 -2.35
N LEU A 22 -13.43 34.40 -2.68
CA LEU A 22 -12.47 33.48 -2.06
C LEU A 22 -11.14 33.35 -2.80
N ARG A 23 -11.06 33.74 -4.09
CA ARG A 23 -9.85 33.57 -4.94
C ARG A 23 -8.56 34.18 -4.40
N LYS A 24 -8.63 35.13 -3.46
CA LYS A 24 -7.44 35.75 -2.84
C LYS A 24 -6.92 34.94 -1.65
N LEU A 25 -7.76 34.07 -1.08
CA LEU A 25 -7.49 33.31 0.15
C LEU A 25 -7.21 31.84 -0.14
N PHE A 26 -7.89 31.28 -1.15
CA PHE A 26 -7.86 29.87 -1.48
C PHE A 26 -7.71 29.67 -2.99
N ASP A 27 -7.19 28.50 -3.38
CA ASP A 27 -7.23 28.04 -4.76
C ASP A 27 -8.57 27.36 -5.01
N VAL A 28 -9.53 28.11 -5.58
CA VAL A 28 -10.93 27.70 -5.65
C VAL A 28 -11.29 27.19 -7.02
N GLU A 29 -11.69 25.93 -7.05
CA GLU A 29 -12.35 25.29 -8.16
C GLU A 29 -13.84 25.13 -7.90
N VAL A 30 -14.59 25.00 -8.99
CA VAL A 30 -16.05 24.95 -8.96
C VAL A 30 -16.56 23.83 -9.84
N ALA A 31 -17.65 23.20 -9.43
CA ALA A 31 -18.40 22.24 -10.22
C ALA A 31 -19.89 22.59 -10.14
N ASP A 32 -20.52 22.75 -11.30
CA ASP A 32 -21.93 23.10 -11.47
C ASP A 32 -22.84 21.86 -11.37
N GLY A 33 -22.73 21.13 -10.26
CA GLY A 33 -23.52 19.94 -9.96
C GLY A 33 -22.68 18.71 -9.56
N GLY A 34 -23.34 17.71 -8.98
CA GLY A 34 -22.67 16.59 -8.33
C GLY A 34 -21.91 15.65 -9.28
N ALA A 35 -22.40 15.41 -10.50
CA ALA A 35 -21.71 14.55 -11.47
C ALA A 35 -20.33 15.10 -11.87
N LYS A 36 -20.25 16.41 -12.16
CA LYS A 36 -18.99 17.08 -12.48
C LYS A 36 -18.05 17.15 -11.27
N ALA A 37 -18.59 17.28 -10.07
CA ALA A 37 -17.79 17.26 -8.85
C ALA A 37 -17.11 15.90 -8.65
N ILE A 38 -17.84 14.80 -8.83
CA ILE A 38 -17.28 13.44 -8.75
C ILE A 38 -16.16 13.27 -9.78
N GLN A 39 -16.39 13.68 -11.04
CA GLN A 39 -15.38 13.60 -12.09
C GLN A 39 -14.08 14.35 -11.71
N ARG A 40 -14.19 15.54 -11.12
CA ARG A 40 -13.02 16.31 -10.64
C ARG A 40 -12.32 15.64 -9.47
N ILE A 41 -13.07 15.11 -8.51
CA ILE A 41 -12.53 14.38 -7.35
C ILE A 41 -11.70 13.16 -7.79
N GLU A 42 -12.13 12.47 -8.85
CA GLU A 42 -11.41 11.32 -9.41
C GLU A 42 -10.21 11.71 -10.27
N ALA A 43 -10.31 12.79 -11.05
CA ALA A 43 -9.30 13.17 -12.04
C ALA A 43 -8.13 13.99 -11.46
N ASP A 44 -8.37 14.82 -10.45
CA ASP A 44 -7.41 15.82 -9.97
C ASP A 44 -6.69 15.39 -8.67
N GLU A 45 -5.63 16.13 -8.31
CA GLU A 45 -5.03 16.00 -6.97
C GLU A 45 -6.08 16.29 -5.87
N ALA A 46 -5.92 15.66 -4.71
CA ALA A 46 -6.87 15.76 -3.60
C ALA A 46 -7.13 17.22 -3.17
N TYR A 47 -8.42 17.59 -3.06
CA TYR A 47 -8.83 18.85 -2.47
C TYR A 47 -8.65 18.84 -0.94
N ALA A 48 -8.24 19.97 -0.37
CA ALA A 48 -8.17 20.12 1.07
C ALA A 48 -9.57 20.14 1.69
N VAL A 49 -10.50 20.84 1.04
CA VAL A 49 -11.91 20.92 1.44
C VAL A 49 -12.80 20.80 0.22
N VAL A 50 -13.86 19.99 0.32
CA VAL A 50 -14.98 19.98 -0.62
C VAL A 50 -16.19 20.56 0.11
N VAL A 51 -16.78 21.60 -0.47
CA VAL A 51 -18.02 22.20 -0.02
C VAL A 51 -19.09 21.87 -1.05
N SER A 52 -20.18 21.23 -0.64
CA SER A 52 -21.27 20.90 -1.55
C SER A 52 -22.59 21.43 -1.03
N ASP A 53 -23.41 21.95 -1.93
CA ASP A 53 -24.83 22.07 -1.66
C ASP A 53 -25.47 20.71 -1.44
N MET A 54 -26.44 20.64 -0.54
CA MET A 54 -27.14 19.42 -0.21
C MET A 54 -28.08 18.98 -1.33
N GLN A 55 -28.93 19.89 -1.80
CA GLN A 55 -29.95 19.60 -2.81
C GLN A 55 -29.43 20.00 -4.18
N MET A 56 -29.11 19.00 -5.01
CA MET A 56 -28.73 19.22 -6.41
C MET A 56 -29.42 18.17 -7.28
N PRO A 57 -29.77 18.49 -8.54
CA PRO A 57 -30.30 17.53 -9.50
C PRO A 57 -29.34 16.36 -9.74
N GLU A 58 -29.91 15.18 -10.01
CA GLU A 58 -29.22 13.93 -10.36
C GLU A 58 -28.34 13.32 -9.25
N VAL A 59 -27.35 14.07 -8.77
CA VAL A 59 -26.39 13.65 -7.74
C VAL A 59 -26.40 14.67 -6.61
N SER A 60 -26.85 14.23 -5.43
CA SER A 60 -26.93 15.06 -4.22
C SER A 60 -25.56 15.35 -3.61
N GLY A 61 -25.47 16.40 -2.79
CA GLY A 61 -24.22 16.73 -2.09
C GLY A 61 -23.76 15.65 -1.12
N VAL A 62 -24.67 14.91 -0.50
CA VAL A 62 -24.34 13.77 0.37
C VAL A 62 -23.54 12.73 -0.42
N GLN A 63 -23.99 12.40 -1.64
CA GLN A 63 -23.33 11.42 -2.50
C GLN A 63 -21.95 11.90 -2.96
N VAL A 64 -21.81 13.20 -3.30
CA VAL A 64 -20.51 13.81 -3.63
C VAL A 64 -19.54 13.70 -2.45
N LEU A 65 -19.97 14.07 -1.24
CA LEU A 65 -19.10 14.06 -0.06
C LEU A 65 -18.78 12.64 0.41
N ALA A 66 -19.71 11.69 0.29
CA ALA A 66 -19.45 10.27 0.55
C ALA A 66 -18.43 9.70 -0.44
N HIS A 67 -18.54 10.07 -1.73
CA HIS A 67 -17.55 9.70 -2.74
C HIS A 67 -16.18 10.31 -2.44
N ALA A 68 -16.12 11.60 -2.07
CA ALA A 68 -14.88 12.24 -1.63
C ALA A 68 -14.24 11.52 -0.44
N ALA A 69 -15.04 11.06 0.54
CA ALA A 69 -14.55 10.29 1.68
C ALA A 69 -13.96 8.92 1.28
N LYS A 70 -14.45 8.32 0.20
CA LYS A 70 -13.94 7.05 -0.33
C LYS A 70 -12.63 7.22 -1.10
N VAL A 71 -12.57 8.23 -1.98
CA VAL A 71 -11.42 8.46 -2.87
C VAL A 71 -10.27 9.17 -2.13
N HIS A 72 -10.58 10.23 -1.39
CA HIS A 72 -9.62 11.04 -0.64
C HIS A 72 -10.05 11.15 0.84
N PRO A 73 -9.74 10.15 1.68
CA PRO A 73 -10.24 10.09 3.06
C PRO A 73 -9.90 11.32 3.90
N ASP A 74 -8.74 11.92 3.65
CA ASP A 74 -8.21 13.06 4.40
C ASP A 74 -8.90 14.39 4.03
N THR A 75 -9.56 14.48 2.86
CA THR A 75 -10.30 15.67 2.41
C THR A 75 -11.37 16.05 3.42
N VAL A 76 -11.44 17.33 3.79
CA VAL A 76 -12.47 17.80 4.72
C VAL A 76 -13.75 18.11 3.95
N ARG A 77 -14.90 17.72 4.50
CA ARG A 77 -16.18 17.76 3.81
C ARG A 77 -17.13 18.72 4.55
N ILE A 78 -17.61 19.74 3.85
CA ILE A 78 -18.54 20.74 4.38
C ILE A 78 -19.81 20.70 3.53
N MET A 79 -20.96 20.75 4.20
CA MET A 79 -22.26 20.76 3.52
C MET A 79 -22.92 22.13 3.68
N LEU A 80 -23.47 22.67 2.60
CA LEU A 80 -24.42 23.79 2.63
C LEU A 80 -25.84 23.23 2.66
N THR A 81 -26.67 23.70 3.59
CA THR A 81 -28.03 23.19 3.81
C THR A 81 -29.06 24.31 3.91
N GLY A 82 -30.30 24.08 3.46
CA GLY A 82 -31.42 24.97 3.74
C GLY A 82 -32.07 24.71 5.11
N ASN A 83 -32.92 25.64 5.57
CA ASN A 83 -33.65 25.49 6.85
C ASN A 83 -34.57 24.26 6.91
N ALA A 84 -35.01 23.72 5.77
CA ALA A 84 -35.88 22.55 5.69
C ALA A 84 -35.11 21.21 5.83
N ASP A 85 -33.78 21.22 5.83
CA ASP A 85 -32.95 20.03 5.66
C ASP A 85 -32.27 19.51 6.94
N GLN A 86 -32.33 20.25 8.06
CA GLN A 86 -31.56 19.94 9.27
C GLN A 86 -31.87 18.56 9.89
N ASN A 87 -33.12 18.11 9.83
CA ASN A 87 -33.49 16.77 10.35
C ASN A 87 -33.01 15.64 9.44
N THR A 88 -32.93 15.87 8.12
CA THR A 88 -32.43 14.90 7.14
C THR A 88 -30.89 14.83 7.15
N ALA A 89 -30.23 15.93 7.50
CA ALA A 89 -28.77 16.03 7.60
C ALA A 89 -28.17 15.05 8.62
N VAL A 90 -28.88 14.75 9.72
CA VAL A 90 -28.42 13.83 10.79
C VAL A 90 -28.25 12.39 10.29
N CYS A 91 -29.12 11.91 9.40
CA CYS A 91 -28.99 10.56 8.82
C CYS A 91 -27.79 10.45 7.85
N ALA A 92 -27.44 11.54 7.16
CA ALA A 92 -26.29 11.61 6.25
C ALA A 92 -24.92 11.73 6.95
N VAL A 93 -24.90 12.04 8.27
CA VAL A 93 -23.67 12.24 9.07
C VAL A 93 -22.75 11.02 9.04
N ASN A 94 -23.32 9.81 9.07
CA ASN A 94 -22.53 8.58 9.22
C ASN A 94 -21.84 8.13 7.92
N GLU A 95 -22.44 8.39 6.76
CA GLU A 95 -21.90 7.94 5.47
C GLU A 95 -20.85 8.90 4.90
N GLY A 96 -21.03 10.22 5.10
CA GLY A 96 -20.16 11.25 4.51
C GLY A 96 -19.04 11.77 5.42
N ARG A 97 -19.03 11.45 6.73
CA ARG A 97 -18.09 12.01 7.73
C ARG A 97 -17.93 13.54 7.55
N ILE A 98 -19.06 14.23 7.65
CA ILE A 98 -19.16 15.68 7.43
C ILE A 98 -18.50 16.41 8.60
N PHE A 99 -17.62 17.35 8.30
CA PHE A 99 -16.91 18.15 9.31
C PHE A 99 -17.76 19.31 9.83
N ARG A 100 -18.51 19.96 8.94
CA ARG A 100 -19.34 21.12 9.30
C ARG A 100 -20.52 21.29 8.34
N PHE A 101 -21.63 21.76 8.89
CA PHE A 101 -22.79 22.24 8.14
C PHE A 101 -22.83 23.76 8.18
N LEU A 102 -23.19 24.39 7.07
CA LEU A 102 -23.46 25.83 6.97
C LEU A 102 -24.85 26.04 6.39
N ASN A 103 -25.61 26.98 6.95
CA ASN A 103 -26.93 27.29 6.44
C ASN A 103 -26.85 28.21 5.22
N LYS A 104 -27.75 27.99 4.25
CA LYS A 104 -28.04 28.91 3.16
C LYS A 104 -29.10 29.94 3.61
N PRO A 105 -28.99 31.24 3.22
CA PRO A 105 -27.86 31.83 2.48
C PRO A 105 -26.59 31.88 3.34
N CYS A 106 -25.44 31.56 2.74
CA CYS A 106 -24.17 31.52 3.45
C CYS A 106 -23.36 32.78 3.13
N GLU A 107 -23.11 33.60 4.14
CA GLU A 107 -22.30 34.80 3.98
C GLU A 107 -20.84 34.43 3.59
N PRO A 108 -20.23 35.16 2.64
CA PRO A 108 -18.87 34.84 2.17
C PRO A 108 -17.83 34.76 3.29
N GLU A 109 -17.98 35.57 4.33
CA GLU A 109 -17.09 35.60 5.50
C GLU A 109 -17.24 34.34 6.37
N ALA A 110 -18.47 33.88 6.57
CA ALA A 110 -18.74 32.63 7.30
C ALA A 110 -18.19 31.42 6.53
N LEU A 111 -18.35 31.40 5.21
CA LEU A 111 -17.76 30.37 4.35
C LEU A 111 -16.23 30.41 4.43
N ALA A 112 -15.61 31.60 4.37
CA ALA A 112 -14.16 31.74 4.47
C ALA A 112 -13.61 31.22 5.81
N GLN A 113 -14.29 31.51 6.93
CA GLN A 113 -13.90 30.99 8.25
C GLN A 113 -14.04 29.46 8.33
N ALA A 114 -15.12 28.91 7.77
CA ALA A 114 -15.33 27.48 7.72
C ALA A 114 -14.28 26.76 6.85
N LEU A 115 -13.90 27.37 5.72
CA LEU A 115 -12.82 26.89 4.87
C LEU A 115 -11.47 26.97 5.58
N ASP A 116 -11.17 28.03 6.32
CA ASP A 116 -9.91 28.10 7.06
C ASP A 116 -9.83 27.00 8.12
N ALA A 117 -10.88 26.84 8.94
CA ALA A 117 -10.96 25.74 9.91
C ALA A 117 -10.87 24.36 9.24
N GLY A 118 -11.55 24.16 8.10
CA GLY A 118 -11.50 22.90 7.35
C GLY A 118 -10.10 22.62 6.79
N THR A 119 -9.39 23.63 6.31
CA THR A 119 -8.02 23.46 5.81
C THR A 119 -7.00 23.20 6.92
N GLN A 120 -7.20 23.77 8.12
CA GLN A 120 -6.40 23.41 9.30
C GLN A 120 -6.65 21.96 9.71
N GLN A 121 -7.92 21.52 9.72
CA GLN A 121 -8.27 20.12 9.99
C GLN A 121 -7.64 19.17 8.96
N TYR A 122 -7.67 19.53 7.67
CA TYR A 122 -7.00 18.77 6.61
C TYR A 122 -5.48 18.63 6.87
N GLN A 123 -4.83 19.70 7.31
CA GLN A 123 -3.41 19.67 7.66
C GLN A 123 -3.12 18.74 8.83
N VAL A 124 -3.96 18.76 9.88
CA VAL A 124 -3.84 17.85 11.02
C VAL A 124 -3.98 16.39 10.58
N LEU A 125 -5.00 16.07 9.78
CA LEU A 125 -5.23 14.70 9.26
C LEU A 125 -4.04 14.21 8.41
N ARG A 126 -3.52 15.06 7.51
CA ARG A 126 -2.32 14.70 6.73
C ARG A 126 -1.07 14.60 7.57
N ALA A 127 -0.87 15.48 8.54
CA ALA A 127 0.29 15.42 9.43
C ALA A 127 0.27 14.13 10.27
N GLU A 128 -0.89 13.76 10.79
CA GLU A 128 -1.10 12.52 11.51
C GLU A 128 -0.83 11.29 10.63
N ARG A 129 -1.37 11.26 9.40
CA ARG A 129 -1.12 10.18 8.43
C ARG A 129 0.36 10.10 8.04
N ASN A 130 1.01 11.24 7.83
CA ASN A 130 2.43 11.31 7.49
C ASN A 130 3.33 10.87 8.66
N LEU A 131 2.99 11.26 9.88
CA LEU A 131 3.70 10.83 11.09
C LEU A 131 3.54 9.33 11.28
N LEU A 132 2.31 8.82 11.20
CA LEU A 132 2.04 7.39 11.28
C LEU A 132 2.80 6.63 10.20
N SER A 133 2.69 7.02 8.92
CA SER A 133 3.34 6.27 7.83
C SER A 133 4.87 6.28 7.94
N LYS A 134 5.49 7.39 8.34
CA LYS A 134 6.95 7.48 8.47
C LYS A 134 7.47 6.80 9.74
N THR A 135 6.91 7.12 10.90
CA THR A 135 7.37 6.55 12.18
C THR A 135 7.06 5.06 12.27
N LEU A 136 5.85 4.65 11.88
CA LEU A 136 5.51 3.23 11.83
C LEU A 136 6.30 2.52 10.74
N GLY A 137 6.42 3.10 9.54
CA GLY A 137 7.19 2.50 8.46
C GLY A 137 8.65 2.25 8.86
N GLY A 138 9.29 3.20 9.55
CA GLY A 138 10.63 3.01 10.08
C GLY A 138 10.71 1.92 11.17
N SER A 139 9.74 1.91 12.10
CA SER A 139 9.69 0.90 13.18
C SER A 139 9.46 -0.51 12.63
N VAL A 140 8.55 -0.65 11.66
CA VAL A 140 8.26 -1.91 10.96
C VAL A 140 9.46 -2.36 10.15
N SER A 141 10.17 -1.44 9.46
CA SER A 141 11.42 -1.76 8.76
C SER A 141 12.46 -2.35 9.69
N LEU A 142 12.69 -1.69 10.83
CA LEU A 142 13.65 -2.17 11.83
C LEU A 142 13.26 -3.57 12.34
N MET A 143 11.98 -3.79 12.67
CA MET A 143 11.51 -5.11 13.10
C MET A 143 11.70 -6.18 12.01
N SER A 144 11.33 -5.88 10.77
CA SER A 144 11.52 -6.80 9.63
C SER A 144 12.99 -7.10 9.37
N GLU A 145 13.88 -6.12 9.51
CA GLU A 145 15.33 -6.30 9.39
C GLU A 145 15.89 -7.21 10.50
N VAL A 146 15.48 -7.00 11.75
CA VAL A 146 15.87 -7.85 12.87
C VAL A 146 15.38 -9.29 12.66
N LEU A 147 14.12 -9.46 12.28
CA LEU A 147 13.55 -10.79 12.01
C LEU A 147 14.26 -11.47 10.83
N SER A 148 14.66 -10.72 9.81
CA SER A 148 15.45 -11.24 8.69
C SER A 148 16.83 -11.72 9.11
N MET A 149 17.45 -11.11 10.12
CA MET A 149 18.73 -11.60 10.65
C MET A 149 18.59 -12.89 11.47
N VAL A 150 17.41 -13.12 12.06
CA VAL A 150 17.12 -14.31 12.88
C VAL A 150 16.63 -15.47 12.02
N ASN A 151 15.73 -15.19 11.07
CA ASN A 151 15.20 -16.17 10.13
C ASN A 151 15.14 -15.57 8.72
N PRO A 152 16.28 -15.59 7.99
CA PRO A 152 16.35 -15.05 6.63
C PRO A 152 15.34 -15.70 5.69
N ILE A 153 15.11 -17.02 5.82
CA ILE A 153 14.21 -17.78 4.96
C ILE A 153 12.77 -17.23 5.02
N ALA A 154 12.28 -16.90 6.23
CA ALA A 154 10.93 -16.40 6.40
C ALA A 154 10.78 -14.91 6.07
N PHE A 155 11.76 -14.08 6.41
CA PHE A 155 11.61 -12.62 6.43
C PHE A 155 12.46 -11.87 5.41
N GLY A 156 13.41 -12.56 4.76
CA GLY A 156 14.35 -11.94 3.85
C GLY A 156 13.70 -11.32 2.61
N SER A 157 12.55 -11.83 2.19
CA SER A 157 11.84 -11.24 1.06
C SER A 157 10.99 -10.00 1.38
N SER A 158 10.83 -9.61 2.65
CA SER A 158 9.98 -8.48 3.04
C SER A 158 10.38 -7.18 2.33
N SER A 159 11.68 -6.92 2.13
CA SER A 159 12.17 -5.72 1.43
C SER A 159 11.85 -5.75 -0.07
N ARG A 160 12.13 -6.88 -0.75
CA ARG A 160 11.81 -7.07 -2.17
C ARG A 160 10.31 -6.93 -2.42
N VAL A 161 9.49 -7.65 -1.65
CA VAL A 161 8.03 -7.64 -1.77
C VAL A 161 7.48 -6.25 -1.53
N ARG A 162 8.02 -5.50 -0.55
CA ARG A 162 7.65 -4.09 -0.31
C ARG A 162 7.98 -3.20 -1.50
N ASN A 163 9.17 -3.32 -2.09
CA ASN A 163 9.57 -2.50 -3.22
C ASN A 163 8.66 -2.74 -4.44
N MET A 164 8.43 -4.00 -4.78
CA MET A 164 7.50 -4.37 -5.85
C MET A 164 6.07 -3.90 -5.57
N THR A 165 5.61 -4.01 -4.31
CA THR A 165 4.31 -3.50 -3.87
C THR A 165 4.19 -2.00 -4.13
N ARG A 166 5.19 -1.21 -3.74
CA ARG A 166 5.20 0.25 -3.97
C ARG A 166 5.05 0.58 -5.44
N GLN A 167 5.82 -0.07 -6.31
CA GLN A 167 5.82 0.19 -7.75
C GLN A 167 4.48 -0.21 -8.39
N ILE A 168 3.92 -1.36 -8.01
CA ILE A 168 2.59 -1.79 -8.47
C ILE A 168 1.50 -0.83 -7.97
N CYS A 169 1.55 -0.41 -6.70
CA CYS A 169 0.56 0.53 -6.14
C CYS A 169 0.60 1.89 -6.84
N ALA A 170 1.80 2.41 -7.11
CA ALA A 170 1.98 3.66 -7.83
C ALA A 170 1.39 3.59 -9.25
N LYS A 171 1.64 2.48 -9.95
CA LYS A 171 1.16 2.25 -11.31
C LYS A 171 -0.36 2.09 -11.40
N LEU A 172 -0.97 1.46 -10.41
CA LEU A 172 -2.41 1.21 -10.35
C LEU A 172 -3.20 2.34 -9.68
N GLY A 173 -2.53 3.40 -9.17
CA GLY A 173 -3.19 4.51 -8.48
C GLY A 173 -3.92 4.08 -7.19
N ILE A 174 -3.38 3.12 -6.44
CA ILE A 174 -4.03 2.61 -5.21
C ILE A 174 -4.00 3.69 -4.11
N ALA A 175 -5.16 4.25 -3.77
CA ALA A 175 -5.29 5.35 -2.80
C ALA A 175 -4.67 5.06 -1.41
N ASN A 176 -4.74 3.80 -0.95
CA ASN A 176 -4.19 3.37 0.34
C ASN A 176 -2.85 2.63 0.21
N ALA A 177 -2.01 3.01 -0.77
CA ALA A 177 -0.71 2.37 -1.04
C ALA A 177 0.16 2.16 0.22
N TRP A 178 0.17 3.11 1.15
CA TRP A 178 0.94 3.00 2.38
C TRP A 178 0.53 1.81 3.26
N GLU A 179 -0.77 1.49 3.35
CA GLU A 179 -1.23 0.31 4.10
C GLU A 179 -0.79 -0.97 3.43
N VAL A 180 -0.82 -1.00 2.09
CA VAL A 180 -0.36 -2.15 1.31
C VAL A 180 1.14 -2.35 1.47
N GLU A 181 1.94 -1.28 1.48
CA GLU A 181 3.39 -1.37 1.75
C GLU A 181 3.69 -1.92 3.14
N ILE A 182 3.00 -1.44 4.19
CA ILE A 182 3.19 -1.95 5.55
C ILE A 182 2.71 -3.41 5.65
N ALA A 183 1.59 -3.75 5.01
CA ALA A 183 1.08 -5.10 4.96
C ALA A 183 2.05 -6.04 4.21
N ALA A 184 2.72 -5.58 3.16
CA ALA A 184 3.75 -6.34 2.46
C ALA A 184 4.93 -6.69 3.38
N MET A 185 5.40 -5.73 4.18
CA MET A 185 6.50 -5.94 5.14
C MET A 185 6.12 -6.93 6.25
N LEU A 186 4.87 -6.87 6.72
CA LEU A 186 4.32 -7.67 7.81
C LEU A 186 3.61 -8.95 7.35
N SER A 187 3.50 -9.19 6.04
CA SER A 187 2.75 -10.29 5.43
C SER A 187 3.08 -11.64 6.06
N LYS A 188 4.38 -11.89 6.29
CA LYS A 188 4.93 -13.12 6.86
C LYS A 188 5.14 -13.08 8.38
N ILE A 189 4.68 -12.04 9.09
CA ILE A 189 4.87 -11.92 10.55
C ILE A 189 4.28 -13.10 11.32
N GLY A 190 3.24 -13.75 10.80
CA GLY A 190 2.65 -14.95 11.39
C GLY A 190 3.57 -16.19 11.36
N CYS A 191 4.58 -16.23 10.48
CA CYS A 191 5.53 -17.33 10.38
C CYS A 191 6.37 -17.52 11.66
N VAL A 192 6.38 -16.55 12.59
CA VAL A 192 6.98 -16.72 13.92
C VAL A 192 6.35 -17.86 14.73
N SER A 193 5.13 -18.26 14.39
CA SER A 193 4.43 -19.40 15.02
C SER A 193 4.77 -20.75 14.39
N VAL A 194 5.50 -20.76 13.27
CA VAL A 194 5.80 -21.96 12.49
C VAL A 194 7.23 -22.42 12.78
N PRO A 195 7.48 -23.70 13.06
CA PRO A 195 8.83 -24.23 13.24
C PRO A 195 9.71 -23.99 12.01
N ILE A 196 11.00 -23.67 12.22
CA ILE A 196 11.92 -23.35 11.12
C ILE A 196 12.05 -24.48 10.10
N LYS A 197 12.08 -25.75 10.54
CA LYS A 197 12.14 -26.93 9.66
C LYS A 197 10.92 -27.04 8.76
N THR A 198 9.76 -26.64 9.24
CA THR A 198 8.51 -26.62 8.46
C THR A 198 8.57 -25.51 7.41
N LEU A 199 9.11 -24.35 7.77
CA LEU A 199 9.34 -23.26 6.82
C LEU A 199 10.35 -23.70 5.74
N GLU A 200 11.49 -24.27 6.11
CA GLU A 200 12.49 -24.80 5.17
C GLU A 200 11.85 -25.74 4.14
N LYS A 201 11.09 -26.74 4.58
CA LYS A 201 10.35 -27.64 3.68
C LYS A 201 9.39 -26.87 2.77
N TRP A 202 8.63 -25.93 3.33
CA TRP A 202 7.66 -25.15 2.57
C TRP A 202 8.33 -24.34 1.45
N TYR A 203 9.47 -23.69 1.75
CA TYR A 203 10.23 -22.92 0.78
C TYR A 203 10.94 -23.79 -0.26
N SER A 204 11.49 -24.94 0.15
CA SER A 204 12.14 -25.89 -0.75
C SER A 204 11.15 -26.69 -1.61
N GLY A 205 9.84 -26.60 -1.34
CA GLY A 205 8.81 -27.35 -2.05
C GLY A 205 8.73 -28.83 -1.62
N ASP A 206 9.33 -29.18 -0.48
CA ASP A 206 9.29 -30.53 0.05
C ASP A 206 7.88 -30.91 0.53
N PRO A 207 7.53 -32.21 0.53
CA PRO A 207 6.24 -32.66 1.04
C PRO A 207 6.03 -32.29 2.51
N LEU A 208 4.96 -31.53 2.77
CA LEU A 208 4.49 -31.20 4.11
C LEU A 208 3.47 -32.23 4.62
N SER A 209 3.57 -32.59 5.90
CA SER A 209 2.55 -33.34 6.63
C SER A 209 1.24 -32.54 6.77
N SER A 210 0.16 -33.20 7.23
CA SER A 210 -1.12 -32.53 7.50
C SER A 210 -0.97 -31.35 8.45
N ASP A 211 -0.25 -31.57 9.56
CA ASP A 211 -0.10 -30.59 10.63
C ASP A 211 0.77 -29.41 10.16
N GLU A 212 1.81 -29.70 9.38
CA GLU A 212 2.65 -28.67 8.75
C GLU A 212 1.85 -27.81 7.76
N LYS A 213 0.97 -28.41 6.95
CA LYS A 213 0.09 -27.66 6.04
C LYS A 213 -0.87 -26.75 6.81
N GLU A 214 -1.48 -27.26 7.88
CA GLU A 214 -2.39 -26.47 8.71
C GLU A 214 -1.67 -25.24 9.32
N MET A 215 -0.43 -25.41 9.80
CA MET A 215 0.39 -24.31 10.30
C MET A 215 0.66 -23.24 9.23
N ILE A 216 1.01 -23.65 8.00
CA ILE A 216 1.24 -22.73 6.88
C ILE A 216 -0.06 -22.05 6.45
N GLU A 217 -1.20 -22.74 6.42
CA GLU A 217 -2.47 -22.13 6.06
C GLU A 217 -2.96 -21.13 7.13
N ALA A 218 -2.58 -21.32 8.39
CA ALA A 218 -2.97 -20.47 9.51
C ALA A 218 -2.12 -19.20 9.69
N TYR A 219 -0.87 -19.15 9.17
CA TYR A 219 0.04 -18.02 9.43
C TYR A 219 -0.54 -16.64 9.07
N PRO A 220 -1.32 -16.44 7.98
CA PRO A 220 -1.88 -15.14 7.65
C PRO A 220 -2.86 -14.64 8.73
N LYS A 221 -3.71 -15.54 9.25
CA LYS A 221 -4.67 -15.22 10.31
C LYS A 221 -3.96 -14.86 11.62
N ILE A 222 -2.89 -15.58 11.95
CA ILE A 222 -2.05 -15.29 13.12
C ILE A 222 -1.39 -13.91 12.96
N GLY A 223 -0.79 -13.63 11.80
CA GLY A 223 -0.17 -12.35 11.50
C GLY A 223 -1.16 -11.18 11.58
N ALA A 224 -2.34 -11.34 10.99
CA ALA A 224 -3.43 -10.36 11.10
C ALA A 224 -3.86 -10.12 12.55
N SER A 225 -3.97 -11.17 13.37
CA SER A 225 -4.31 -11.07 14.79
C SER A 225 -3.27 -10.28 15.59
N LEU A 226 -1.97 -10.47 15.30
CA LEU A 226 -0.88 -9.70 15.91
C LEU A 226 -0.99 -8.21 15.55
N VAL A 227 -1.17 -7.90 14.27
CA VAL A 227 -1.24 -6.52 13.77
C VAL A 227 -2.51 -5.80 14.23
N ARG A 228 -3.64 -6.51 14.34
CA ARG A 228 -4.94 -5.95 14.76
C ARG A 228 -4.91 -5.36 16.18
N LYS A 229 -3.95 -5.76 17.02
CA LYS A 229 -3.75 -5.19 18.35
C LYS A 229 -3.19 -3.76 18.32
N ILE A 230 -2.61 -3.34 17.20
CA ILE A 230 -2.06 -2.01 17.03
C ILE A 230 -3.19 -1.08 16.54
N PRO A 231 -3.51 0.00 17.28
CA PRO A 231 -4.52 0.95 16.86
C PRO A 231 -4.21 1.50 15.46
N ARG A 232 -5.26 1.68 14.65
CA ARG A 232 -5.22 2.24 13.29
C ARG A 232 -4.59 1.33 12.23
N LEU A 233 -4.24 0.07 12.56
CA LEU A 233 -3.77 -0.93 11.60
C LEU A 233 -4.82 -1.98 11.24
N GLN A 234 -6.10 -1.68 11.42
CA GLN A 234 -7.19 -2.58 11.03
C GLN A 234 -7.17 -2.87 9.53
N GLY A 235 -6.92 -1.86 8.69
CA GLY A 235 -6.77 -2.02 7.24
C GLY A 235 -5.59 -2.93 6.89
N VAL A 236 -4.41 -2.67 7.45
CA VAL A 236 -3.22 -3.53 7.29
C VAL A 236 -3.49 -4.96 7.73
N ALA A 237 -4.11 -5.17 8.89
CA ALA A 237 -4.46 -6.50 9.38
C ALA A 237 -5.44 -7.23 8.45
N GLN A 238 -6.42 -6.52 7.88
CA GLN A 238 -7.35 -7.07 6.90
C GLN A 238 -6.62 -7.50 5.62
N LEU A 239 -5.67 -6.70 5.12
CA LEU A 239 -4.86 -7.05 3.96
C LEU A 239 -4.05 -8.32 4.19
N ILE A 240 -3.41 -8.46 5.35
CA ILE A 240 -2.64 -9.65 5.73
C ILE A 240 -3.56 -10.86 5.87
N GLU A 241 -4.75 -10.72 6.48
CA GLU A 241 -5.68 -11.83 6.66
C GLU A 241 -6.17 -12.41 5.32
N LEU A 242 -6.35 -11.54 4.32
CA LEU A 242 -6.88 -11.88 3.00
C LEU A 242 -5.78 -12.20 1.97
N GLN A 243 -4.50 -12.19 2.36
CA GLN A 243 -3.38 -12.27 1.42
C GLN A 243 -3.26 -13.61 0.66
N CYS A 244 -3.96 -14.67 1.08
CA CYS A 244 -3.98 -15.93 0.33
C CYS A 244 -5.30 -16.17 -0.46
N CYS A 245 -6.22 -15.19 -0.50
CA CYS A 245 -7.40 -15.24 -1.36
C CYS A 245 -6.98 -15.24 -2.85
N ARG A 246 -7.53 -16.16 -3.66
CA ARG A 246 -7.29 -16.21 -5.10
C ARG A 246 -8.47 -15.58 -5.85
N ALA A 247 -8.18 -15.06 -7.04
CA ALA A 247 -9.15 -14.47 -7.96
C ALA A 247 -10.22 -15.45 -8.46
N ASP A 248 -9.94 -16.75 -8.44
CA ASP A 248 -10.86 -17.82 -8.83
C ASP A 248 -11.49 -18.56 -7.64
N GLN A 249 -10.94 -18.40 -6.43
CA GLN A 249 -11.44 -19.04 -5.21
C GLN A 249 -10.99 -18.30 -3.95
N SER A 250 -11.92 -17.96 -3.06
CA SER A 250 -11.56 -17.42 -1.75
C SER A 250 -11.14 -18.54 -0.78
N ILE A 251 -9.86 -18.92 -0.83
CA ILE A 251 -9.31 -19.99 0.04
C ILE A 251 -9.26 -19.56 1.52
N CYS A 252 -8.97 -18.28 1.83
CA CYS A 252 -8.85 -17.83 3.22
C CYS A 252 -10.19 -17.66 3.95
N LYS A 253 -11.25 -17.28 3.21
CA LYS A 253 -12.62 -17.09 3.69
C LYS A 253 -13.61 -17.43 2.57
N PRO A 254 -14.13 -18.65 2.49
CA PRO A 254 -15.06 -19.04 1.43
C PRO A 254 -16.32 -18.15 1.37
N ASP A 255 -16.66 -17.47 2.46
CA ASP A 255 -17.84 -16.60 2.58
C ASP A 255 -17.62 -15.15 2.11
N VAL A 256 -16.39 -14.75 1.73
CA VAL A 256 -16.12 -13.39 1.24
C VAL A 256 -16.17 -13.39 -0.29
N PRO A 257 -17.11 -12.65 -0.92
CA PRO A 257 -17.13 -12.47 -2.36
C PRO A 257 -15.83 -11.86 -2.85
N LEU A 258 -15.37 -12.33 -4.00
CA LEU A 258 -14.11 -11.90 -4.61
C LEU A 258 -14.05 -10.40 -4.93
N GLU A 259 -15.21 -9.81 -5.20
CA GLU A 259 -15.42 -8.38 -5.42
C GLU A 259 -15.17 -7.54 -4.16
N GLU A 260 -15.24 -8.17 -2.97
CA GLU A 260 -14.99 -7.51 -1.68
C GLU A 260 -13.53 -7.61 -1.23
N VAL A 261 -12.70 -8.43 -1.89
CA VAL A 261 -11.28 -8.55 -1.55
C VAL A 261 -10.55 -7.27 -1.98
N PRO A 262 -9.93 -6.51 -1.06
CA PRO A 262 -9.24 -5.29 -1.41
C PRO A 262 -8.11 -5.55 -2.41
N ILE A 263 -7.95 -4.66 -3.40
CA ILE A 263 -6.88 -4.77 -4.41
C ILE A 263 -5.48 -4.90 -3.77
N GLY A 264 -5.25 -4.29 -2.61
CA GLY A 264 -4.01 -4.45 -1.85
C GLY A 264 -3.73 -5.91 -1.45
N ALA A 265 -4.74 -6.67 -1.03
CA ALA A 265 -4.57 -8.08 -0.68
C ALA A 265 -4.28 -8.93 -1.93
N GLN A 266 -4.84 -8.55 -3.08
CA GLN A 266 -4.56 -9.19 -4.37
C GLN A 266 -3.12 -8.92 -4.83
N VAL A 267 -2.57 -7.73 -4.56
CA VAL A 267 -1.14 -7.42 -4.75
C VAL A 267 -0.28 -8.33 -3.88
N LEU A 268 -0.60 -8.46 -2.58
CA LEU A 268 0.14 -9.36 -1.68
C LEU A 268 0.10 -10.82 -2.14
N LYS A 269 -1.07 -11.30 -2.58
CA LYS A 269 -1.23 -12.67 -3.09
C LYS A 269 -0.29 -12.96 -4.26
N LEU A 270 -0.30 -12.11 -5.27
CA LEU A 270 0.53 -12.29 -6.46
C LEU A 270 2.02 -12.25 -6.08
N LEU A 271 2.43 -11.27 -5.28
CA LEU A 271 3.83 -11.11 -4.92
C LEU A 271 4.34 -12.22 -4.00
N ALA A 272 3.51 -12.71 -3.07
CA ALA A 272 3.86 -13.84 -2.21
C ALA A 272 4.06 -15.13 -3.02
N ASP A 273 3.19 -15.39 -4.01
CA ASP A 273 3.32 -16.56 -4.89
C ASP A 273 4.53 -16.44 -5.81
N TYR A 274 4.77 -15.25 -6.37
CA TYR A 274 5.96 -14.98 -7.18
C TYR A 274 7.23 -15.18 -6.36
N ASP A 275 7.27 -14.60 -5.16
CA ASP A 275 8.38 -14.74 -4.22
C ASP A 275 8.65 -16.21 -3.89
N ALA A 276 7.61 -16.99 -3.57
CA ALA A 276 7.73 -18.41 -3.29
C ALA A 276 8.25 -19.21 -4.49
N LEU A 277 7.83 -18.87 -5.71
CA LEU A 277 8.28 -19.56 -6.93
C LEU A 277 9.76 -19.33 -7.23
N LEU A 278 10.32 -18.17 -6.88
CA LEU A 278 11.74 -17.86 -7.08
C LEU A 278 12.68 -18.77 -6.27
N TRP A 279 12.21 -19.35 -5.16
CA TRP A 279 13.01 -20.27 -4.36
C TRP A 279 13.30 -21.60 -5.05
N THR A 280 12.39 -22.05 -5.92
CA THR A 280 12.47 -23.36 -6.58
C THR A 280 12.61 -23.26 -8.09
N ASN A 281 12.50 -22.05 -8.66
CA ASN A 281 12.47 -21.83 -10.10
C ASN A 281 13.26 -20.57 -10.49
N SER A 282 13.79 -20.57 -11.71
CA SER A 282 14.36 -19.35 -12.29
C SER A 282 13.28 -18.28 -12.51
N LYS A 283 13.68 -16.99 -12.54
CA LYS A 283 12.79 -15.85 -12.82
C LYS A 283 11.89 -16.08 -14.06
N PRO A 284 12.41 -16.55 -15.22
CA PRO A 284 11.57 -16.86 -16.38
C PRO A 284 10.55 -17.96 -16.11
N LYS A 285 10.95 -19.03 -15.39
CA LYS A 285 10.05 -20.15 -15.09
C LYS A 285 8.97 -19.75 -14.08
N ALA A 286 9.30 -18.94 -13.09
CA ALA A 286 8.32 -18.38 -12.15
C ALA A 286 7.26 -17.52 -12.89
N ILE A 287 7.69 -16.67 -13.83
CA ILE A 287 6.79 -15.89 -14.68
C ILE A 287 5.91 -16.80 -15.53
N GLU A 288 6.48 -17.82 -16.18
CA GLU A 288 5.73 -18.81 -16.97
C GLU A 288 4.63 -19.48 -16.14
N LEU A 289 4.95 -19.96 -14.93
CA LEU A 289 3.98 -20.62 -14.04
C LEU A 289 2.82 -19.69 -13.63
N ILE A 290 3.13 -18.44 -13.29
CA ILE A 290 2.11 -17.43 -12.91
C ILE A 290 1.19 -17.10 -14.09
N THR A 291 1.75 -16.97 -15.29
CA THR A 291 1.02 -16.53 -16.48
C THR A 291 0.26 -17.65 -17.20
N SER A 292 0.69 -18.91 -17.05
CA SER A 292 0.08 -20.05 -17.74
C SER A 292 -0.80 -20.90 -16.82
N GLN A 293 -0.27 -21.36 -15.70
CA GLN A 293 -0.94 -22.33 -14.82
C GLN A 293 -1.77 -21.67 -13.73
N ARG A 294 -1.34 -20.49 -13.27
CA ARG A 294 -1.96 -19.79 -12.13
C ARG A 294 -2.65 -18.48 -12.53
N LYS A 295 -2.84 -18.21 -13.82
CA LYS A 295 -3.36 -16.93 -14.30
C LYS A 295 -4.72 -16.58 -13.67
N SER A 296 -5.59 -17.57 -13.50
CA SER A 296 -6.91 -17.41 -12.87
C SER A 296 -6.84 -17.06 -11.39
N TRP A 297 -5.68 -17.16 -10.74
CA TRP A 297 -5.53 -16.92 -9.30
C TRP A 297 -5.37 -15.44 -8.98
N TYR A 298 -5.12 -14.61 -9.98
CA TYR A 298 -4.72 -13.21 -9.79
C TYR A 298 -5.63 -12.24 -10.53
N ASN A 299 -5.72 -11.03 -9.98
CA ASN A 299 -6.31 -9.91 -10.70
C ASN A 299 -5.44 -9.57 -11.92
N LEU A 300 -6.05 -9.50 -13.10
CA LEU A 300 -5.34 -9.28 -14.35
C LEU A 300 -4.58 -7.94 -14.38
N LYS A 301 -5.15 -6.86 -13.82
CA LYS A 301 -4.48 -5.55 -13.76
C LYS A 301 -3.22 -5.60 -12.90
N VAL A 302 -3.29 -6.34 -11.79
CA VAL A 302 -2.16 -6.53 -10.87
C VAL A 302 -1.07 -7.39 -11.52
N LEU A 303 -1.48 -8.45 -12.24
CA LEU A 303 -0.56 -9.31 -12.99
C LEU A 303 0.16 -8.55 -14.10
N GLU A 304 -0.56 -7.77 -14.90
CA GLU A 304 0.00 -6.93 -15.96
C GLU A 304 1.00 -5.91 -15.39
N ALA A 305 0.65 -5.25 -14.28
CA ALA A 305 1.55 -4.32 -13.59
C ALA A 305 2.86 -4.99 -13.16
N LEU A 306 2.80 -6.22 -12.61
CA LEU A 306 3.99 -7.00 -12.27
C LEU A 306 4.81 -7.37 -13.51
N LEU A 307 4.17 -7.89 -14.56
CA LEU A 307 4.90 -8.35 -15.76
C LEU A 307 5.64 -7.21 -16.45
N GLU A 308 5.06 -6.01 -16.47
CA GLU A 308 5.74 -4.84 -17.01
C GLU A 308 6.91 -4.40 -16.13
N LEU A 309 6.79 -4.49 -14.80
CA LEU A 309 7.89 -4.24 -13.87
C LEU A 309 9.07 -5.21 -14.11
N LEU A 310 8.77 -6.48 -14.39
CA LEU A 310 9.80 -7.52 -14.57
C LEU A 310 10.53 -7.47 -15.92
N LYS A 311 10.11 -6.61 -16.87
CA LYS A 311 10.76 -6.46 -18.19
C LYS A 311 12.05 -5.64 -18.14
N GLU A 312 12.31 -4.92 -17.06
CA GLU A 312 13.52 -4.13 -16.90
C GLU A 312 14.76 -5.05 -16.81
N THR A 313 15.76 -4.79 -17.65
CA THR A 313 17.02 -5.55 -17.65
C THR A 313 17.95 -5.02 -16.58
N GLU A 314 18.39 -5.92 -15.71
CA GLU A 314 19.15 -5.60 -14.51
C GLU A 314 20.62 -5.97 -14.71
N VAL A 315 21.54 -5.05 -14.44
CA VAL A 315 22.98 -5.31 -14.55
C VAL A 315 23.43 -6.07 -13.30
N ILE A 316 23.73 -7.35 -13.48
CA ILE A 316 24.25 -8.22 -12.42
C ILE A 316 25.77 -8.04 -12.31
N LYS A 317 26.23 -7.71 -11.11
CA LYS A 317 27.64 -7.59 -10.74
C LYS A 317 28.02 -8.70 -9.77
N SER A 318 29.23 -9.23 -9.90
CA SER A 318 29.79 -10.20 -8.94
C SER A 318 30.84 -9.50 -8.10
N LEU A 319 30.55 -9.30 -6.80
CA LEU A 319 31.31 -8.42 -5.91
C LEU A 319 31.78 -9.14 -4.65
N LYS A 320 32.93 -8.74 -4.10
CA LYS A 320 33.35 -9.15 -2.75
C LYS A 320 32.56 -8.39 -1.69
N ILE A 321 32.56 -8.89 -0.45
CA ILE A 321 31.90 -8.22 0.69
C ILE A 321 32.38 -6.77 0.85
N SER A 322 33.66 -6.49 0.58
CA SER A 322 34.25 -5.15 0.66
C SER A 322 33.75 -4.16 -0.41
N GLU A 323 33.15 -4.67 -1.48
CA GLU A 323 32.71 -3.89 -2.65
C GLU A 323 31.18 -3.65 -2.64
N LEU A 324 30.46 -4.31 -1.73
CA LEU A 324 29.03 -4.15 -1.55
C LEU A 324 28.68 -2.72 -1.12
N LYS A 325 27.65 -2.15 -1.75
CA LYS A 325 27.15 -0.81 -1.45
C LYS A 325 25.69 -0.85 -1.06
N PHE A 326 25.31 0.10 -0.20
CA PHE A 326 23.92 0.33 0.18
C PHE A 326 23.02 0.45 -1.06
N GLY A 327 21.87 -0.22 -1.05
CA GLY A 327 20.88 -0.19 -2.13
C GLY A 327 21.11 -1.20 -3.26
N MET A 328 22.20 -1.98 -3.24
CA MET A 328 22.32 -3.16 -4.10
C MET A 328 21.34 -4.25 -3.67
N ILE A 329 20.93 -5.15 -4.56
CA ILE A 329 20.03 -6.28 -4.26
C ILE A 329 20.79 -7.59 -4.47
N PHE A 330 20.71 -8.53 -3.53
CA PHE A 330 21.33 -9.85 -3.70
C PHE A 330 20.62 -10.67 -4.78
N GLU A 331 21.36 -11.19 -5.76
CA GLU A 331 20.82 -12.06 -6.83
C GLU A 331 20.80 -13.53 -6.47
N GLU A 332 21.46 -13.90 -5.38
CA GLU A 332 21.51 -15.27 -4.87
C GLU A 332 21.55 -15.28 -3.35
N ASP A 333 21.25 -16.43 -2.75
CA ASP A 333 21.42 -16.62 -1.31
C ASP A 333 22.91 -16.55 -0.96
N VAL A 334 23.26 -15.68 -0.01
CA VAL A 334 24.62 -15.62 0.53
C VAL A 334 24.75 -16.65 1.64
N LYS A 335 25.65 -17.61 1.45
CA LYS A 335 25.84 -18.75 2.36
C LYS A 335 27.24 -18.73 2.97
N THR A 336 27.35 -19.28 4.17
CA THR A 336 28.64 -19.64 4.77
C THR A 336 29.27 -20.83 4.06
N SER A 337 30.56 -21.09 4.31
CA SER A 337 31.25 -22.25 3.75
C SER A 337 30.65 -23.61 4.15
N ASP A 338 29.90 -23.67 5.27
CA ASP A 338 29.17 -24.86 5.72
C ASP A 338 27.75 -24.99 5.11
N GLY A 339 27.33 -24.03 4.28
CA GLY A 339 26.05 -24.06 3.57
C GLY A 339 24.91 -23.33 4.28
N SER A 340 25.12 -22.75 5.47
CA SER A 340 24.08 -21.98 6.18
C SER A 340 23.76 -20.66 5.47
N ILE A 341 22.48 -20.35 5.30
CA ILE A 341 22.03 -19.10 4.65
C ILE A 341 22.16 -17.92 5.63
N LEU A 342 22.91 -16.89 5.24
CA LEU A 342 23.06 -15.65 6.01
C LEU A 342 22.12 -14.55 5.53
N VAL A 343 21.88 -14.51 4.22
CA VAL A 343 21.12 -13.50 3.50
C VAL A 343 20.44 -14.20 2.34
N THR A 344 19.17 -13.90 2.11
CA THR A 344 18.41 -14.50 1.00
C THR A 344 18.49 -13.65 -0.25
N GLN A 345 18.37 -14.29 -1.41
CA GLN A 345 18.16 -13.57 -2.68
C GLN A 345 17.05 -12.53 -2.53
N GLY A 346 17.24 -11.35 -3.12
CA GLY A 346 16.35 -10.19 -3.14
C GLY A 346 16.43 -9.26 -1.94
N GLN A 347 17.23 -9.59 -0.92
CA GLN A 347 17.48 -8.64 0.16
C GLN A 347 18.25 -7.43 -0.38
N GLU A 348 17.90 -6.25 0.13
CA GLU A 348 18.64 -5.02 -0.14
C GLU A 348 19.86 -4.97 0.78
N VAL A 349 21.02 -4.66 0.22
CA VAL A 349 22.26 -4.45 0.95
C VAL A 349 22.11 -3.21 1.83
N ASN A 350 22.28 -3.41 3.13
CA ASN A 350 22.35 -2.34 4.13
C ASN A 350 23.57 -2.52 5.04
N GLU A 351 23.81 -1.54 5.93
CA GLU A 351 25.00 -1.57 6.79
C GLU A 351 25.01 -2.78 7.75
N SER A 352 23.85 -3.17 8.27
CA SER A 352 23.74 -4.30 9.20
C SER A 352 24.06 -5.64 8.52
N ILE A 353 23.59 -5.84 7.29
CA ILE A 353 23.92 -7.01 6.47
C ILE A 353 25.42 -7.03 6.15
N ILE A 354 26.01 -5.91 5.71
CA ILE A 354 27.45 -5.84 5.43
C ILE A 354 28.26 -6.23 6.69
N ARG A 355 27.93 -5.65 7.86
CA ARG A 355 28.59 -5.99 9.12
C ARG A 355 28.40 -7.46 9.50
N ARG A 356 27.21 -8.03 9.30
CA ARG A 356 26.94 -9.46 9.52
C ARG A 356 27.82 -10.32 8.63
N LEU A 357 27.84 -10.07 7.32
CA LEU A 357 28.67 -10.82 6.37
C LEU A 357 30.15 -10.76 6.75
N GLN A 358 30.66 -9.58 7.10
CA GLN A 358 32.06 -9.41 7.57
C GLN A 358 32.36 -10.22 8.84
N ASN A 359 31.43 -10.28 9.80
CA ASN A 359 31.64 -11.04 11.03
C ASN A 359 31.68 -12.55 10.75
N PHE A 360 30.76 -13.06 9.92
CA PHE A 360 30.71 -14.47 9.56
C PHE A 360 31.88 -14.88 8.67
N ASP A 361 32.33 -14.01 7.76
CA ASP A 361 33.48 -14.27 6.89
C ASP A 361 34.76 -14.50 7.70
N ARG A 362 34.94 -13.76 8.81
CA ARG A 362 36.08 -13.92 9.72
C ARG A 362 36.08 -15.23 10.49
N THR A 363 34.90 -15.80 10.79
CA THR A 363 34.78 -16.96 11.69
C THR A 363 34.47 -18.27 10.99
N GLN A 364 33.62 -18.23 9.96
CA GLN A 364 33.06 -19.40 9.28
C GLN A 364 33.35 -19.40 7.78
N GLY A 365 33.80 -18.27 7.22
CA GLY A 365 33.94 -18.06 5.79
C GLY A 365 32.59 -17.86 5.11
N VAL A 366 32.53 -16.89 4.18
CA VAL A 366 31.36 -16.63 3.35
C VAL A 366 31.71 -16.94 1.89
N LEU A 367 30.80 -17.60 1.18
CA LEU A 367 30.98 -17.88 -0.25
C LEU A 367 31.01 -16.55 -1.03
N GLN A 368 32.08 -16.35 -1.79
CA GLN A 368 32.36 -15.14 -2.56
C GLN A 368 32.98 -15.54 -3.92
N PRO A 369 32.85 -14.73 -4.99
CA PRO A 369 32.15 -13.44 -5.04
C PRO A 369 30.62 -13.59 -5.02
N ILE A 370 29.92 -12.53 -4.58
CA ILE A 370 28.46 -12.50 -4.37
C ILE A 370 27.80 -11.80 -5.56
N ALA A 371 26.83 -12.45 -6.18
CA ALA A 371 26.01 -11.83 -7.23
C ALA A 371 25.05 -10.79 -6.62
N VAL A 372 25.11 -9.55 -7.13
CA VAL A 372 24.21 -8.46 -6.75
C VAL A 372 23.78 -7.63 -7.97
N GLN A 373 22.58 -7.09 -7.90
CA GLN A 373 22.08 -6.08 -8.81
C GLN A 373 22.33 -4.68 -8.25
N ASP A 374 22.79 -3.77 -9.12
CA ASP A 374 22.94 -2.35 -8.78
C ASP A 374 21.77 -1.53 -9.36
N VAL A 375 20.73 -1.33 -8.56
CA VAL A 375 19.50 -0.63 -8.97
C VAL A 375 19.72 0.87 -9.17
N ASN A 376 20.85 1.41 -8.70
CA ASN A 376 21.22 2.82 -8.82
C ASN A 376 22.30 3.07 -9.88
N ALA A 377 22.75 2.04 -10.60
CA ALA A 377 23.70 2.21 -11.69
C ALA A 377 23.03 2.94 -12.86
N PRO A 378 23.66 3.98 -13.44
CA PRO A 378 23.17 4.55 -14.69
C PRO A 378 23.11 3.44 -15.74
N ILE A 379 22.00 3.34 -16.47
CA ILE A 379 21.85 2.42 -17.60
C ILE A 379 22.97 2.74 -18.57
N GLU A 380 23.97 1.87 -18.66
CA GLU A 380 24.97 1.96 -19.73
C GLU A 380 24.22 1.80 -21.04
N LYS A 381 24.12 2.90 -21.79
CA LYS A 381 23.66 2.86 -23.17
C LYS A 381 24.70 2.05 -23.93
N THR A 382 24.41 0.78 -24.20
CA THR A 382 25.15 0.00 -25.18
C THR A 382 24.96 0.69 -26.54
N GLU A 383 26.07 1.16 -27.12
CA GLU A 383 26.16 1.74 -28.47
C GLU A 383 25.86 0.75 -29.58
#